data_AF-A0A6P5RAE5-F1
#
_entry.id   AF-A0A6P5RAE5-F1
#
_cell.length_a   1.000
_cell.length_b   1.000
_cell.length_c   1.000
_cell.angle_alpha   90.00
_cell.angle_beta   90.00
_cell.angle_gamma   90.00
#
_symmetry.space_group_name_H-M   'P 1'
#
loop_
_entity.id
_entity.type
_entity.pdbx_description
1 polymer ?
#
loop_
_entity_poly.entity_id
_entity_poly.type
_entity_poly.pdbx_seq_one_letter_code
_entity_poly.pdbx_strand_id
1 'polypeptide(L)'
;MRKNTVPPLAENKVGNLVDFSTAHYSHSGESTSGIDLEDLVAKIGEALEEMKEHCAMKVVFDTGEAWKKKKEYINLVKNDDIDKYVCTSWCRFPFYEANFGWGKPSWVSFVPVPVDNITNLMDKRDGNGIEAWVNLRQKKMALFESNEELLAYASLNPKVTY
;
A
#
# COMPACT_ATOMS: atom_id res chain seq x y z
N MET A 1 9.60 -7.91 1.32
CA MET A 1 10.82 -8.24 0.54
C MET A 1 11.91 -8.89 1.37
N ARG A 2 12.57 -8.21 2.33
CA ARG A 2 13.76 -8.75 3.05
C ARG A 2 13.58 -10.16 3.64
N LYS A 3 12.46 -10.40 4.33
CA LYS A 3 12.11 -11.71 4.90
C LYS A 3 11.78 -12.81 3.87
N ASN A 4 11.54 -12.42 2.62
CA ASN A 4 11.14 -13.32 1.52
C ASN A 4 12.33 -13.75 0.65
N THR A 5 13.55 -13.26 0.92
CA THR A 5 14.74 -13.65 0.16
C THR A 5 15.30 -14.96 0.70
N VAL A 6 16.10 -15.67 -0.10
CA VAL A 6 16.79 -16.90 0.35
C VAL A 6 18.31 -16.75 0.19
N PRO A 7 19.09 -16.68 1.28
CA PRO A 7 18.63 -16.60 2.68
C PRO A 7 17.92 -15.26 2.99
N PRO A 8 17.10 -15.18 4.06
CA PRO A 8 16.45 -13.93 4.47
C PRO A 8 17.47 -12.84 4.78
N LEU A 9 17.24 -11.63 4.28
CA LEU A 9 18.05 -10.47 4.62
C LEU A 9 17.67 -9.95 6.00
N ALA A 10 18.67 -9.56 6.80
CA ALA A 10 18.45 -8.95 8.09
C ALA A 10 17.60 -7.67 7.99
N GLU A 11 16.67 -7.49 8.93
CA GLU A 11 15.73 -6.37 8.93
C GLU A 11 16.43 -5.02 9.10
N ASN A 12 17.55 -4.98 9.82
CA ASN A 12 18.36 -3.79 10.06
C ASN A 12 19.27 -3.39 8.88
N LYS A 13 19.20 -4.08 7.73
CA LYS A 13 19.94 -3.65 6.53
C LYS A 13 19.37 -2.37 5.95
N VAL A 14 20.18 -1.31 5.97
CA VAL A 14 19.84 0.00 5.39
C VAL A 14 19.85 -0.09 3.85
N GLY A 15 18.83 0.50 3.22
CA GLY A 15 18.68 0.55 1.77
C GLY A 15 17.25 0.27 1.32
N ASN A 16 16.98 0.49 0.04
CA ASN A 16 15.68 0.17 -0.55
C ASN A 16 15.71 -1.26 -1.10
N LEU A 17 14.72 -2.04 -0.69
CA LEU A 17 14.40 -3.32 -1.31
C LEU A 17 12.89 -3.38 -1.48
N VAL A 18 12.44 -2.89 -2.63
CA VAL A 18 11.04 -2.68 -2.98
C VAL A 18 10.77 -3.35 -4.32
N ASP A 19 9.64 -4.03 -4.42
CA ASP A 19 9.10 -4.55 -5.67
C ASP A 19 7.59 -4.26 -5.69
N PHE A 20 6.98 -4.36 -6.86
CA PHE A 20 5.57 -4.05 -7.06
C PHE A 20 4.81 -5.34 -7.39
N SER A 21 3.75 -5.59 -6.64
CA SER A 21 2.76 -6.60 -6.99
C SER A 21 1.56 -5.90 -7.64
N THR A 22 1.02 -6.50 -8.71
CA THR A 22 -0.09 -5.92 -9.48
C THR A 22 -1.20 -6.96 -9.59
N ALA A 23 -2.38 -6.65 -9.05
CA ALA A 23 -3.59 -7.43 -9.26
C ALA A 23 -4.43 -6.76 -10.35
N HIS A 24 -4.84 -7.54 -11.35
CA HIS A 24 -5.73 -7.07 -12.40
C HIS A 24 -7.16 -7.46 -12.09
N TYR A 25 -8.05 -6.47 -12.03
CA TYR A 25 -9.47 -6.66 -11.84
C TYR A 25 -10.22 -6.10 -13.05
N SER A 26 -10.92 -6.98 -13.76
CA SER A 26 -11.72 -6.61 -14.92
C SER A 26 -13.19 -6.60 -14.51
N HIS A 27 -13.87 -5.48 -14.73
CA HIS A 27 -15.31 -5.43 -14.56
C HIS A 27 -15.98 -6.14 -15.74
N SER A 28 -16.70 -7.23 -15.51
CA SER A 28 -17.47 -7.91 -16.56
C SER A 28 -18.61 -6.98 -16.99
N GLY A 29 -18.52 -6.46 -18.22
CA GLY A 29 -19.29 -5.31 -18.70
C GLY A 29 -20.80 -5.44 -18.89
N GLU A 30 -21.51 -6.30 -18.16
CA GLU A 30 -22.97 -6.47 -18.33
C GLU A 30 -23.79 -6.62 -17.04
N SER A 31 -23.22 -6.42 -15.85
CA SER A 31 -24.02 -6.41 -14.62
C SER A 31 -23.64 -5.26 -13.70
N THR A 32 -24.66 -4.55 -13.23
CA THR A 32 -24.63 -3.54 -12.16
C THR A 32 -24.30 -4.15 -10.79
N SER A 33 -23.72 -5.36 -10.73
CA SER A 33 -23.26 -5.97 -9.50
C SER A 33 -22.01 -5.24 -9.04
N GLY A 34 -22.02 -4.79 -7.78
CA GLY A 34 -20.87 -4.13 -7.14
C GLY A 34 -19.59 -4.95 -7.21
N ILE A 35 -18.48 -4.33 -6.80
CA ILE A 35 -17.18 -5.00 -6.75
C ILE A 35 -17.29 -6.21 -5.82
N ASP A 36 -16.95 -7.39 -6.32
CA ASP A 36 -16.76 -8.57 -5.48
C ASP A 36 -15.47 -8.41 -4.67
N LEU A 37 -15.62 -8.04 -3.40
CA LEU A 37 -14.50 -7.84 -2.50
C LEU A 37 -13.75 -9.15 -2.20
N GLU A 38 -14.43 -10.30 -2.19
CA GLU A 38 -13.80 -11.59 -1.93
C GLU A 38 -12.89 -11.98 -3.09
N ASP A 39 -13.37 -11.84 -4.33
CA ASP A 39 -12.56 -12.06 -5.54
C ASP A 39 -11.38 -11.07 -5.63
N LEU A 40 -11.61 -9.80 -5.32
CA LEU A 40 -10.53 -8.80 -5.33
C LEU A 40 -9.45 -9.12 -4.28
N VAL A 41 -9.84 -9.52 -3.07
CA VAL A 41 -8.90 -9.94 -2.02
C VAL A 41 -8.13 -11.18 -2.44
N ALA A 42 -8.80 -12.17 -3.06
CA ALA A 42 -8.14 -13.36 -3.58
C ALA A 42 -7.05 -13.01 -4.62
N LYS A 43 -7.39 -12.16 -5.61
CA LYS A 43 -6.44 -11.70 -6.64
C LYS A 43 -5.25 -10.92 -6.06
N ILE A 44 -5.49 -10.07 -5.07
CA ILE A 44 -4.40 -9.37 -4.36
C ILE A 44 -3.52 -10.38 -3.61
N GLY A 45 -4.14 -11.38 -2.97
CA GLY A 45 -3.42 -12.46 -2.27
C GLY A 45 -2.51 -13.25 -3.21
N GLU A 46 -3.04 -13.71 -4.34
CA GLU A 46 -2.29 -14.42 -5.38
C GLU A 46 -1.09 -13.60 -5.88
N ALA A 47 -1.33 -12.34 -6.26
CA ALA A 47 -0.27 -11.46 -6.74
C ALA A 47 0.82 -11.19 -5.68
N LEU A 48 0.46 -11.19 -4.39
CA LEU A 48 1.43 -11.04 -3.31
C LEU A 48 2.24 -12.32 -3.07
N GLU A 49 1.66 -13.50 -3.23
CA GLU A 49 2.38 -14.77 -3.16
C GLU A 49 3.36 -14.92 -4.34
N GLU A 50 2.94 -14.64 -5.57
CA GLU A 50 3.82 -14.63 -6.75
C GLU A 50 5.03 -13.69 -6.56
N MET A 51 4.79 -12.50 -6.00
CA MET A 51 5.87 -11.57 -5.66
C MET A 51 6.84 -12.19 -4.64
N LYS A 52 6.35 -12.88 -3.60
CA LYS A 52 7.21 -13.53 -2.59
C LYS A 52 8.06 -14.63 -3.22
N GLU A 53 7.50 -15.45 -4.10
CA GLU A 53 8.23 -16.49 -4.83
C GLU A 53 9.35 -15.88 -5.70
N HIS A 54 9.02 -14.82 -6.45
CA HIS A 54 10.02 -14.08 -7.23
C HIS A 54 11.15 -13.51 -6.36
N CYS A 55 10.84 -13.00 -5.16
CA CYS A 55 11.85 -12.53 -4.20
C CYS A 55 12.79 -13.65 -3.74
N ALA A 56 12.24 -14.85 -3.53
CA ALA A 56 13.00 -16.00 -3.08
C ALA A 56 13.95 -16.50 -4.17
N MET A 57 13.53 -16.40 -5.43
CA MET A 57 14.32 -16.82 -6.60
C MET A 57 15.38 -15.81 -7.01
N LYS A 58 15.04 -14.52 -7.12
CA LYS A 58 15.95 -13.50 -7.66
C LYS A 58 15.73 -12.15 -7.00
N VAL A 59 16.78 -11.68 -6.31
CA VAL A 59 16.87 -10.28 -5.85
C VAL A 59 17.85 -9.53 -6.73
N VAL A 60 17.39 -8.42 -7.31
CA VAL A 60 18.23 -7.53 -8.12
C VAL A 60 18.88 -6.50 -7.19
N PHE A 61 20.18 -6.65 -6.94
CA PHE A 61 20.98 -5.63 -6.23
C PHE A 61 21.64 -4.62 -7.17
N ASP A 62 21.61 -4.90 -8.49
CA ASP A 62 22.11 -3.98 -9.49
C ASP A 62 21.16 -2.78 -9.65
N THR A 63 21.69 -1.58 -9.47
CA THR A 63 20.90 -0.35 -9.52
C THR A 63 20.36 -0.07 -10.92
N GLY A 64 21.07 -0.48 -11.98
CA GLY A 64 20.65 -0.29 -13.36
C GLY A 64 19.47 -1.18 -13.74
N GLU A 65 19.55 -2.47 -13.40
CA GLU A 65 18.44 -3.41 -13.57
C GLU A 65 17.22 -3.02 -12.73
N ALA A 66 17.43 -2.64 -11.46
CA ALA A 66 16.35 -2.18 -10.59
C ALA A 66 15.68 -0.91 -11.15
N TRP A 67 16.46 0.02 -11.68
CA TRP A 67 15.95 1.21 -12.34
C TRP A 67 15.16 0.88 -13.62
N LYS A 68 15.63 -0.08 -14.42
CA LYS A 68 14.92 -0.55 -15.61
C LYS A 68 13.54 -1.11 -15.25
N LYS A 69 13.47 -2.03 -14.27
CA LYS A 69 12.21 -2.57 -13.75
C LYS A 69 11.28 -1.47 -13.23
N LYS A 70 11.82 -0.52 -12.46
CA LYS A 70 11.06 0.63 -11.97
C LYS A 70 10.50 1.48 -13.13
N LYS A 71 11.28 1.69 -14.19
CA LYS A 71 10.84 2.45 -15.37
C LYS A 71 9.73 1.72 -16.13
N GLU A 72 9.82 0.40 -16.26
CA GLU A 72 8.77 -0.45 -16.84
C GLU A 72 7.47 -0.33 -16.02
N TYR A 73 7.55 -0.43 -14.69
CA TYR A 73 6.41 -0.20 -13.81
C TYR A 73 5.83 1.21 -13.94
N ILE A 74 6.67 2.25 -13.94
CA ILE A 74 6.20 3.64 -14.13
C ILE A 74 5.47 3.78 -15.47
N ASN A 75 5.97 3.17 -16.54
CA ASN A 75 5.33 3.22 -17.85
C ASN A 75 4.00 2.46 -17.86
N LEU A 76 3.92 1.30 -17.21
CA LEU A 76 2.66 0.59 -16.99
C LEU A 76 1.68 1.50 -16.25
N VAL A 77 2.13 2.15 -15.17
CA VAL A 77 1.31 3.05 -14.36
C VAL A 77 0.88 4.32 -15.11
N LYS A 78 1.61 4.75 -16.15
CA LYS A 78 1.23 5.87 -17.01
C LYS A 78 0.18 5.55 -18.08
N ASN A 79 -0.22 4.30 -18.26
CA ASN A 79 -1.22 3.94 -19.26
C ASN A 79 -2.64 4.43 -18.88
N ASP A 80 -3.15 5.49 -19.49
CA ASP A 80 -4.44 6.08 -19.13
C ASP A 80 -5.67 5.18 -19.41
N ASP A 81 -5.51 4.07 -20.13
CA ASP A 81 -6.59 3.12 -20.43
C ASP A 81 -7.00 2.26 -19.23
N ILE A 82 -6.24 2.32 -18.13
CA ILE A 82 -6.46 1.51 -16.93
C ILE A 82 -6.53 2.44 -15.72
N ASP A 83 -7.62 2.35 -14.94
CA ASP A 83 -7.72 2.96 -13.62
C ASP A 83 -6.74 2.27 -12.67
N LYS A 84 -5.87 3.04 -12.02
CA LYS A 84 -4.82 2.51 -11.15
C LYS A 84 -4.89 3.10 -9.77
N TYR A 85 -4.74 2.22 -8.79
CA TYR A 85 -4.67 2.54 -7.37
C TYR A 85 -3.41 1.89 -6.81
N VAL A 86 -2.56 2.70 -6.19
CA VAL A 86 -1.30 2.25 -5.59
C VAL A 86 -1.48 2.20 -4.09
N CYS A 87 -1.13 1.07 -3.48
CA CYS A 87 -1.16 0.90 -2.03
C CYS A 87 0.24 0.59 -1.51
N THR A 88 0.65 1.23 -0.41
CA THR A 88 1.82 0.82 0.37
C THR A 88 1.45 0.68 1.84
N SER A 89 2.10 -0.26 2.53
CA SER A 89 1.86 -0.52 3.95
C SER A 89 3.11 -0.22 4.74
N TRP A 90 2.95 0.68 5.70
CA TRP A 90 3.91 1.02 6.76
C TRP A 90 3.51 0.34 8.08
N CYS A 91 2.53 -0.56 8.06
CA CYS A 91 2.20 -1.42 9.18
C CYS A 91 3.42 -2.26 9.60
N ARG A 92 3.52 -2.51 10.90
CA ARG A 92 4.60 -3.20 11.61
C ARG A 92 5.95 -2.48 11.61
N PHE A 93 6.02 -1.25 11.09
CA PHE A 93 7.19 -0.42 11.37
C PHE A 93 7.14 0.05 12.83
N PRO A 94 8.27 0.06 13.54
CA PRO A 94 8.32 0.38 14.97
C PRO A 94 8.26 1.89 15.24
N PHE A 95 7.46 2.66 14.49
CA PHE A 95 7.40 4.12 14.61
C PHE A 95 6.93 4.55 16.00
N TYR A 96 5.92 3.89 16.56
CA TYR A 96 5.41 4.16 17.91
C TYR A 96 6.35 3.66 19.02
N GLU A 97 7.36 2.86 18.70
CA GLU A 97 8.37 2.41 19.66
C GLU A 97 9.57 3.36 19.76
N ALA A 98 9.70 4.30 18.83
CA ALA A 98 10.79 5.27 18.83
C ALA A 98 10.76 6.13 20.11
N ASN A 99 11.84 6.12 20.89
CA ASN A 99 11.98 6.95 22.08
C ASN A 99 13.40 7.51 22.15
N PHE A 100 13.51 8.83 22.01
CA PHE A 100 14.78 9.55 22.01
C PHE A 100 15.10 10.21 23.36
N GLY A 101 14.40 9.84 24.44
CA GLY A 101 14.60 10.36 25.80
C GLY A 101 13.42 11.15 26.38
N TRP A 102 12.44 11.49 25.56
CA TRP A 102 11.26 12.30 25.91
C TRP A 102 9.92 11.55 25.77
N GLY A 103 9.97 10.23 25.61
CA GLY A 103 8.79 9.38 25.45
C GLY A 103 8.55 8.95 24.00
N LYS A 104 7.50 8.14 23.84
CA LYS A 104 7.07 7.58 22.54
C LYS A 104 6.10 8.55 21.82
N PRO A 105 6.01 8.52 20.49
CA PRO A 105 5.06 9.35 19.75
C PRO A 105 3.61 9.14 20.21
N SER A 106 2.88 10.26 20.37
CA SER A 106 1.42 10.22 20.52
C SER A 106 0.71 9.95 19.19
N TRP A 107 1.34 10.29 18.06
CA TRP A 107 0.82 10.05 16.72
C TRP A 107 1.93 10.06 15.68
N VAL A 108 1.77 9.27 14.63
CA VAL A 108 2.65 9.20 13.47
C VAL A 108 1.80 9.36 12.23
N SER A 109 2.17 10.30 11.36
CA SER A 109 1.39 10.65 10.17
C SER A 109 2.18 10.45 8.88
N PHE A 110 1.47 10.26 7.77
CA PHE A 110 2.05 10.33 6.44
C PHE A 110 1.99 11.76 5.88
N VAL A 111 3.03 12.18 5.17
CA VAL A 111 3.06 13.51 4.53
C VAL A 111 2.31 13.45 3.21
N PRO A 112 1.44 14.42 2.87
CA PRO A 112 0.79 14.45 1.55
C PRO A 112 1.82 14.40 0.41
N VAL A 113 1.64 13.45 -0.51
CA VAL A 113 2.47 13.32 -1.72
C VAL A 113 1.63 13.74 -2.92
N PRO A 114 2.13 14.54 -3.86
CA PRO A 114 1.37 15.03 -5.01
C PRO A 114 1.21 13.95 -6.10
N VAL A 115 0.68 12.80 -5.72
CA VAL A 115 0.42 11.64 -6.59
C VAL A 115 -1.01 11.19 -6.32
N ASP A 116 -1.85 11.21 -7.36
CA ASP A 116 -3.24 10.76 -7.26
C ASP A 116 -3.33 9.23 -7.12
N ASN A 117 -4.42 8.75 -6.52
CA ASN A 117 -4.75 7.33 -6.36
C ASN A 117 -3.71 6.54 -5.58
N ILE A 118 -3.11 7.16 -4.55
CA ILE A 118 -2.20 6.48 -3.63
C ILE A 118 -2.83 6.36 -2.25
N THR A 119 -2.70 5.17 -1.65
CA THR A 119 -3.15 4.87 -0.30
C THR A 119 -1.99 4.33 0.53
N ASN A 120 -1.80 4.89 1.71
CA ASN A 120 -0.79 4.42 2.65
C ASN A 120 -1.44 3.90 3.93
N LEU A 121 -1.13 2.65 4.28
CA LEU A 121 -1.65 2.00 5.47
C LEU A 121 -0.65 2.13 6.63
N MET A 122 -1.12 2.59 7.79
CA MET A 122 -0.32 2.72 9.00
C MET A 122 -1.03 2.08 10.19
N ASP A 123 -0.28 1.49 11.11
CA ASP A 123 -0.89 0.97 12.34
C ASP A 123 -1.37 2.13 13.22
N LYS A 124 -2.47 1.92 13.92
CA LYS A 124 -2.90 2.83 14.99
C LYS A 124 -1.98 2.67 16.20
N ARG A 125 -1.84 3.75 17.00
CA ARG A 125 -0.95 3.76 18.18
C ARG A 125 -1.19 2.63 19.17
N ASP A 126 -2.46 2.27 19.39
CA ASP A 126 -2.88 1.21 20.32
C ASP A 126 -2.66 -0.21 19.76
N GLY A 127 -2.18 -0.32 18.52
CA GLY A 127 -2.04 -1.60 17.79
C GLY A 127 -3.39 -2.18 17.34
N ASN A 128 -4.50 -1.52 17.64
CA ASN A 128 -5.85 -2.00 17.38
C ASN A 128 -6.45 -1.24 16.19
N GLY A 129 -6.07 -1.68 15.00
CA GLY A 129 -6.59 -1.17 13.73
C GLY A 129 -5.55 -0.43 12.88
N ILE A 130 -6.02 0.11 11.76
CA ILE A 130 -5.20 0.71 10.71
C ILE A 130 -5.77 2.08 10.35
N GLU A 131 -4.88 3.05 10.16
CA GLU A 131 -5.18 4.33 9.51
C GLU A 131 -4.84 4.23 8.02
N ALA A 132 -5.81 4.53 7.15
CA ALA A 132 -5.63 4.60 5.71
C ALA A 132 -5.52 6.06 5.27
N TRP A 133 -4.33 6.45 4.82
CA TRP A 133 -4.04 7.77 4.27
C TRP A 133 -4.26 7.75 2.76
N VAL A 134 -5.44 8.24 2.34
CA VAL A 134 -5.91 8.15 0.95
C VAL A 134 -5.72 9.49 0.26
N ASN A 135 -5.08 9.48 -0.91
CA ASN A 135 -4.99 10.65 -1.78
C ASN A 135 -5.68 10.41 -3.12
N LEU A 136 -6.72 11.21 -3.40
CA LEU A 136 -7.55 11.13 -4.59
C LEU A 136 -7.83 12.54 -5.12
N ARG A 137 -8.11 12.65 -6.42
CA ARG A 137 -8.63 13.89 -6.99
C ARG A 137 -9.95 14.28 -6.32
N GLN A 138 -10.17 15.58 -6.16
CA GLN A 138 -11.32 16.15 -5.44
C GLN A 138 -12.67 15.50 -5.78
N LYS A 139 -12.95 15.24 -7.07
CA LYS A 139 -14.19 14.58 -7.49
C LYS A 139 -14.31 13.13 -7.01
N LYS A 140 -13.23 12.35 -7.09
CA LYS A 140 -13.19 10.96 -6.59
C LYS A 140 -13.23 10.94 -5.06
N MET A 141 -12.54 11.88 -4.41
CA MET A 141 -12.53 11.99 -2.95
C MET A 141 -13.92 12.30 -2.39
N ALA A 142 -14.66 13.23 -3.00
CA ALA A 142 -16.01 13.54 -2.56
C ALA A 142 -16.94 12.32 -2.61
N LEU A 143 -16.84 11.47 -3.64
CA LEU A 143 -17.60 10.22 -3.75
C LEU A 143 -17.14 9.19 -2.72
N PHE A 144 -15.84 9.10 -2.48
CA PHE A 144 -15.24 8.21 -1.50
C PHE A 144 -15.70 8.54 -0.07
N GLU A 145 -15.66 9.82 0.31
CA GLU A 145 -16.06 10.31 1.63
C GLU A 145 -17.58 10.20 1.88
N SER A 146 -18.40 10.14 0.83
CA SER A 146 -19.86 9.97 0.95
C SER A 146 -20.32 8.51 0.82
N ASN A 147 -19.43 7.55 0.65
CA ASN A 147 -19.79 6.15 0.41
C ASN A 147 -20.28 5.47 1.72
N GLU A 148 -21.57 5.12 1.78
CA GLU A 148 -22.19 4.54 2.99
C GLU A 148 -21.62 3.16 3.37
N GLU A 149 -21.26 2.33 2.39
CA GLU A 149 -20.66 1.02 2.64
C GLU A 149 -19.28 1.17 3.30
N LEU A 150 -18.46 2.11 2.84
CA LEU A 150 -17.18 2.44 3.45
C LEU A 150 -17.36 2.99 4.88
N LEU A 151 -18.29 3.92 5.05
CA LEU A 151 -18.55 4.57 6.34
C LEU A 151 -19.10 3.61 7.40
N ALA A 152 -19.66 2.47 7.00
CA ALA A 152 -20.03 1.40 7.91
C ALA A 152 -18.82 0.73 8.60
N TYR A 153 -17.62 0.82 8.01
CA TYR A 153 -16.40 0.19 8.52
C TYR A 153 -15.29 1.18 8.88
N ALA A 154 -15.34 2.41 8.39
CA ALA A 154 -14.29 3.41 8.55
C ALA A 154 -14.83 4.75 9.06
N SER A 155 -14.02 5.40 9.89
CA SER A 155 -14.24 6.79 10.31
C SER A 155 -13.35 7.73 9.51
N LEU A 156 -13.93 8.78 8.93
CA LEU A 156 -13.17 9.79 8.21
C LEU A 156 -12.44 10.73 9.17
N ASN A 157 -11.17 11.00 8.89
CA ASN A 157 -10.35 12.00 9.57
C ASN A 157 -10.56 12.03 11.09
N PRO A 158 -10.38 10.88 11.79
CA PRO A 158 -10.61 10.81 13.22
C PRO A 158 -9.65 11.73 13.98
N LYS A 159 -10.10 12.26 15.12
CA LYS A 159 -9.25 13.09 15.97
C LYS A 159 -8.16 12.24 16.61
N VAL A 160 -6.95 12.77 16.61
CA VAL A 160 -5.82 12.21 17.36
C VAL A 160 -6.10 12.41 18.85
N THR A 161 -6.22 11.32 19.60
CA THR A 161 -6.30 11.30 21.06
C THR A 161 -4.89 11.19 21.64
N TYR A 162 -4.50 12.15 22.48
CA TYR A 162 -3.18 12.23 23.12
C TYR A 162 -3.12 11.48 24.44
#